data_AF-A0A8X8BK16-F1
#
_entry.id   AF-A0A8X8BK16-F1
#
_cell.length_a   1.000
_cell.length_b   1.000
_cell.length_c   1.000
_cell.angle_alpha   90.00
_cell.angle_beta   90.00
_cell.angle_gamma   90.00
#
_symmetry.space_group_name_H-M   'P 1'
#
loop_
_entity.id
_entity.type
_entity.pdbx_description
1 polymer ?
#
loop_
_entity_poly.entity_id
_entity_poly.type
_entity_poly.pdbx_seq_one_letter_code
_entity_poly.pdbx_strand_id
1 'polypeptide(L)'
;MDFVPWKANRLTLRALLSVWVGLSLSCWRAQASVATAESSAQRKSAYNFSKPFLGLDKCNACIGTSICKKFFKEEIRFENWLSSNLKLPSSYKVSYAGNYTDDSENWRVIVISRLLPQYKHDLSDTRICSSAHRSTCSIESVLKSTERFQKWLGSNLLTPELVQGLSSPMLRCPSQRLLNRIIRRYAEVADAGSIQMNHFREQDKLRLLYTLSINQHPIILQIFPGKEGWPFPRYHGSCGRMMVTAGTEPLRRYYGAPLETVADLAYQLLHITEFLRENGLSYLLYYTAVSADMFGTFEDGRLFITDASTIGVIDKQEGSWMPVLSASDTRLGPNLDVGPVRANALSNTHTCDVNVELAVDVTNTFETPLSLEGAVLLLMTHERGMAGLIALVCEQAIPQVLPLSTPEPLGFQHSTAHTYTHKV
;
A
#
# COMPACT_ATOMS: atom_id res chain seq x y z
N MET A 1 -2.10 30.96 91.41
CA MET A 1 -1.05 29.97 91.11
C MET A 1 -0.45 30.35 89.77
N ASP A 2 0.72 30.98 89.83
CA ASP A 2 1.49 31.45 88.68
C ASP A 2 2.10 30.27 87.93
N PHE A 3 2.01 30.25 86.61
CA PHE A 3 2.74 29.31 85.76
C PHE A 3 3.78 30.05 84.92
N VAL A 4 5.05 29.80 85.26
CA VAL A 4 6.25 30.25 84.56
C VAL A 4 6.42 29.46 83.25
N PRO A 5 6.70 30.09 82.09
CA PRO A 5 6.96 29.36 80.87
C PRO A 5 8.43 28.94 80.75
N TRP A 6 8.63 27.65 80.50
CA TRP A 6 9.91 27.01 80.21
C TRP A 6 10.34 27.36 78.77
N LYS A 7 11.40 28.16 78.60
CA LYS A 7 12.01 28.43 77.29
C LYS A 7 12.88 27.26 76.86
N ALA A 8 12.36 26.39 76.00
CA ALA A 8 13.18 25.44 75.24
C ALA A 8 13.91 26.18 74.09
N ASN A 9 15.23 26.04 74.05
CA ASN A 9 16.13 26.77 73.16
C ASN A 9 15.89 26.45 71.67
N ARG A 10 15.56 27.46 70.86
CA ARG A 10 15.34 27.36 69.40
C ARG A 10 16.55 26.89 68.59
N LEU A 11 17.73 26.81 69.20
CA LEU A 11 18.99 26.44 68.54
C LEU A 11 19.14 24.93 68.33
N THR A 12 18.59 24.08 69.21
CA THR A 12 18.72 22.62 69.09
C THR A 12 17.74 22.02 68.07
N LEU A 13 16.56 22.63 67.90
CA LEU A 13 15.57 22.18 66.92
C LEU A 13 16.01 22.45 65.46
N ARG A 14 16.71 23.57 65.21
CA ARG A 14 17.21 23.94 63.87
C ARG A 14 18.34 23.04 63.40
N ALA A 15 19.24 22.63 64.30
CA ALA A 15 20.37 21.76 63.96
C ALA A 15 19.90 20.34 63.56
N LEU A 16 18.89 19.79 64.25
CA LEU A 16 18.33 18.47 63.93
C LEU A 16 17.55 18.46 62.59
N LEU A 17 16.83 19.54 62.28
CA LEU A 17 16.13 19.71 61.00
C LEU A 17 17.10 19.83 59.81
N SER A 18 18.23 20.51 59.97
CA SER A 18 19.22 20.65 58.88
C SER A 18 19.92 19.33 58.52
N VAL A 19 20.14 18.44 59.48
CA VAL A 19 20.78 17.13 59.23
C VAL A 19 19.83 16.17 58.51
N TRP A 20 18.54 16.18 58.84
CA TRP A 20 17.50 15.38 58.16
C TRP A 20 17.24 15.84 56.73
N VAL A 21 17.28 17.15 56.45
CA VAL A 21 17.17 17.68 55.09
C VAL A 21 18.43 17.35 54.26
N GLY A 22 19.63 17.36 54.86
CA GLY A 22 20.87 16.99 54.17
C GLY A 22 20.97 15.51 53.77
N LEU A 23 20.47 14.60 54.61
CA LEU A 23 20.47 13.15 54.36
C LEU A 23 19.38 12.72 53.35
N SER A 24 18.23 13.41 53.34
CA SER A 24 17.17 13.13 52.36
C SER A 24 17.53 13.64 50.95
N LEU A 25 18.19 14.80 50.81
CA LEU A 25 18.63 15.29 49.50
C LEU A 25 19.77 14.47 48.87
N SER A 26 20.63 13.85 49.68
CA SER A 26 21.73 13.02 49.18
C SER A 26 21.25 11.63 48.70
N CYS A 27 20.24 11.03 49.35
CA CYS A 27 19.58 9.82 48.83
C CYS A 27 18.79 10.08 47.53
N TRP A 28 18.10 11.23 47.42
CA TRP A 28 17.32 11.55 46.22
C TRP A 28 18.18 11.76 44.96
N ARG A 29 19.37 12.36 45.12
CA ARG A 29 20.32 12.57 44.01
C ARG A 29 20.99 11.26 43.54
N ALA A 30 21.20 10.29 44.44
CA ALA A 30 21.75 9.00 44.06
C ALA A 30 20.75 8.13 43.25
N GLN A 31 19.45 8.20 43.55
CA GLN A 31 18.42 7.42 42.85
C GLN A 31 17.97 8.04 41.52
N ALA A 32 17.99 9.37 41.38
CA ALA A 32 17.60 10.04 40.13
C ALA A 32 18.63 9.88 38.99
N SER A 33 19.89 9.61 39.32
CA SER A 33 21.00 9.56 38.35
C SER A 33 21.12 8.20 37.66
N VAL A 34 20.68 7.11 38.29
CA VAL A 34 20.83 5.74 37.78
C VAL A 34 19.60 5.32 36.95
N ALA A 35 18.38 5.70 37.36
CA ALA A 35 17.15 5.33 36.66
C ALA A 35 16.93 6.05 35.30
N THR A 36 17.57 7.21 35.08
CA THR A 36 17.43 7.99 33.85
C THR A 36 18.41 7.55 32.75
N ALA A 37 19.62 7.09 33.13
CA ALA A 37 20.61 6.59 32.18
C ALA A 37 20.23 5.21 31.61
N GLU A 38 19.81 4.27 32.46
CA GLU A 38 19.39 2.92 32.03
C GLU A 38 18.13 2.96 31.14
N SER A 39 17.12 3.77 31.50
CA SER A 39 15.89 3.88 30.70
C SER A 39 16.11 4.54 29.33
N SER A 40 17.12 5.40 29.19
CA SER A 40 17.48 6.03 27.91
C SER A 40 18.35 5.12 27.02
N ALA A 41 19.26 4.34 27.61
CA ALA A 41 20.10 3.37 26.90
C ALA A 41 19.29 2.16 26.41
N GLN A 42 18.37 1.66 27.25
CA GLN A 42 17.48 0.54 26.92
C GLN A 42 16.43 0.96 25.87
N ARG A 43 15.91 2.20 25.93
CA ARG A 43 15.11 2.79 24.84
C ARG A 43 15.88 2.84 23.52
N LYS A 44 17.11 3.38 23.51
CA LYS A 44 17.95 3.47 22.30
C LYS A 44 18.23 2.10 21.66
N SER A 45 18.42 1.05 22.46
CA SER A 45 18.65 -0.32 21.99
C SER A 45 17.42 -0.91 21.27
N ALA A 46 16.22 -0.75 21.85
CA ALA A 46 14.98 -1.21 21.23
C ALA A 46 14.67 -0.49 19.91
N TYR A 47 15.00 0.81 19.79
CA TYR A 47 14.79 1.55 18.54
C TYR A 47 15.76 1.17 17.42
N ASN A 48 16.98 0.73 17.73
CA ASN A 48 17.88 0.24 16.68
C ASN A 48 17.35 -1.05 16.02
N PHE A 49 16.68 -1.91 16.77
CA PHE A 49 16.04 -3.13 16.24
C PHE A 49 14.80 -2.83 15.38
N SER A 50 14.14 -1.68 15.61
CA SER A 50 12.99 -1.25 14.81
C SER A 50 13.36 -0.80 13.38
N LYS A 51 14.57 -0.28 13.15
CA LYS A 51 14.99 0.24 11.84
C LYS A 51 15.00 -0.84 10.74
N PRO A 52 15.63 -2.01 10.93
CA PRO A 52 15.55 -3.12 9.96
C PRO A 52 14.13 -3.60 9.74
N PHE A 53 13.32 -3.67 10.81
CA PHE A 53 11.94 -4.13 10.69
C PHE A 53 11.08 -3.22 9.81
N LEU A 54 11.21 -1.91 10.01
CA LEU A 54 10.58 -0.88 9.19
C LEU A 54 11.20 -0.80 7.77
N GLY A 55 12.36 -1.41 7.53
CA GLY A 55 13.09 -1.32 6.26
C GLY A 55 13.76 0.03 6.04
N LEU A 56 14.10 0.75 7.12
CA LEU A 56 14.74 2.06 7.05
C LEU A 56 16.21 1.99 6.67
N ASP A 57 16.87 0.85 6.92
CA ASP A 57 18.24 0.57 6.47
C ASP A 57 18.37 0.50 4.94
N LYS A 58 17.25 0.33 4.23
CA LYS A 58 17.18 0.31 2.76
C LYS A 58 16.67 1.61 2.16
N CYS A 59 16.22 2.59 2.96
CA CYS A 59 15.90 3.90 2.43
C CYS A 59 17.17 4.52 1.79
N ASN A 60 17.08 5.15 0.62
CA ASN A 60 15.88 5.71 -0.02
C ASN A 60 15.11 4.77 -0.98
N ALA A 61 15.44 3.48 -1.04
CA ALA A 61 14.63 2.46 -1.70
C ALA A 61 13.47 2.01 -0.78
N CYS A 62 12.57 2.94 -0.50
CA CYS A 62 11.50 2.77 0.46
C CYS A 62 10.29 3.64 0.10
N ILE A 63 9.17 3.45 0.79
CA ILE A 63 7.89 4.12 0.48
C ILE A 63 7.92 5.57 0.93
N GLY A 64 8.44 5.81 2.13
CA GLY A 64 8.36 7.12 2.74
C GLY A 64 9.00 7.23 4.10
N THR A 65 9.04 8.45 4.63
CA THR A 65 9.60 8.78 5.94
C THR A 65 8.73 9.75 6.74
N SER A 66 7.58 10.17 6.18
CA SER A 66 6.69 11.20 6.74
C SER A 66 6.27 10.93 8.19
N ILE A 67 6.05 9.66 8.56
CA ILE A 67 5.54 9.29 9.89
C ILE A 67 6.59 8.63 10.80
N CYS A 68 7.85 8.50 10.35
CA CYS A 68 8.89 7.81 11.13
C CYS A 68 9.10 8.38 12.53
N LYS A 69 9.01 9.70 12.68
CA LYS A 69 9.15 10.37 13.98
C LYS A 69 8.11 9.86 14.99
N LYS A 70 6.89 9.51 14.55
CA LYS A 70 5.82 8.98 15.40
C LYS A 70 6.17 7.57 15.92
N PHE A 71 6.76 6.71 15.09
CA PHE A 71 7.27 5.40 15.52
C PHE A 71 8.37 5.55 16.59
N PHE A 72 9.36 6.43 16.37
CA PHE A 72 10.48 6.62 17.30
C PHE A 72 10.11 7.31 18.61
N LYS A 73 8.98 8.01 18.65
CA LYS A 73 8.44 8.63 19.86
C LYS A 73 7.42 7.76 20.59
N GLU A 74 7.15 6.55 20.10
CA GLU A 74 6.10 5.65 20.61
C GLU A 74 4.71 6.25 20.56
N GLU A 75 4.49 7.21 19.66
CA GLU A 75 3.17 7.75 19.32
C GLU A 75 2.43 6.79 18.37
N ILE A 76 3.14 5.84 17.75
CA ILE A 76 2.61 4.67 17.07
C ILE A 76 3.10 3.41 17.77
N ARG A 77 2.19 2.49 18.10
CA ARG A 77 2.48 1.24 18.80
C ARG A 77 1.77 0.07 18.11
N PHE A 78 2.47 -1.05 17.95
CA PHE A 78 1.82 -2.30 17.56
C PHE A 78 0.98 -2.82 18.73
N GLU A 79 -0.16 -3.46 18.46
CA GLU A 79 -1.07 -3.93 19.53
C GLU A 79 -0.38 -4.89 20.52
N ASN A 80 0.47 -5.79 20.02
CA ASN A 80 1.23 -6.74 20.84
C ASN A 80 2.50 -6.16 21.49
N TRP A 81 2.75 -4.85 21.37
CA TRP A 81 3.95 -4.17 21.87
C TRP A 81 3.88 -3.82 23.36
N LEU A 82 2.74 -4.08 24.02
CA LEU A 82 2.43 -3.64 25.39
C LEU A 82 3.15 -4.40 26.52
N SER A 83 4.13 -5.26 26.24
CA SER A 83 4.90 -5.93 27.29
C SER A 83 6.29 -5.32 27.44
N SER A 84 6.77 -5.24 28.68
CA SER A 84 8.09 -4.72 29.07
C SER A 84 9.29 -5.39 28.38
N ASN A 85 9.04 -6.47 27.63
CA ASN A 85 9.95 -7.11 26.70
C ASN A 85 9.47 -6.80 25.27
N LEU A 86 9.96 -5.69 24.71
CA LEU A 86 9.67 -5.16 23.37
C LEU A 86 10.00 -6.16 22.25
N LYS A 87 9.17 -7.20 22.07
CA LYS A 87 9.29 -8.16 20.98
C LYS A 87 8.53 -7.60 19.79
N LEU A 88 9.25 -7.38 18.69
CA LEU A 88 8.62 -7.04 17.43
C LEU A 88 7.60 -8.11 17.02
N PRO A 89 6.48 -7.70 16.41
CA PRO A 89 5.60 -8.64 15.74
C PRO A 89 6.36 -9.47 14.72
N SER A 90 5.86 -10.67 14.43
CA SER A 90 6.49 -11.52 13.44
C SER A 90 6.59 -10.84 12.08
N SER A 91 7.77 -10.89 11.46
CA SER A 91 8.08 -10.17 10.24
C SER A 91 7.47 -10.80 8.96
N TYR A 92 6.95 -12.04 9.05
CA TYR A 92 6.26 -12.70 7.93
C TYR A 92 4.88 -12.10 7.61
N LYS A 93 4.25 -11.39 8.57
CA LYS A 93 2.93 -10.79 8.36
C LYS A 93 3.02 -9.57 7.44
N VAL A 94 2.02 -9.41 6.58
CA VAL A 94 1.92 -8.25 5.68
C VAL A 94 1.31 -7.05 6.41
N SER A 95 0.34 -7.28 7.30
CA SER A 95 -0.38 -6.23 8.02
C SER A 95 -0.39 -6.49 9.53
N TYR A 96 -0.39 -5.42 10.31
CA TYR A 96 -0.37 -5.42 11.76
C TYR A 96 -1.36 -4.40 12.30
N ALA A 97 -2.14 -4.80 13.31
CA ALA A 97 -2.93 -3.87 14.08
C ALA A 97 -2.03 -3.03 15.01
N GLY A 98 -2.42 -1.78 15.22
CA GLY A 98 -1.73 -0.87 16.11
C GLY A 98 -2.60 0.28 16.55
N ASN A 99 -2.02 1.12 17.39
CA ASN A 99 -2.62 2.33 17.90
C ASN A 99 -1.74 3.53 17.58
N TYR A 100 -2.37 4.66 17.25
CA TYR A 100 -1.72 5.93 16.95
C TYR A 100 -2.35 7.07 17.75
N THR A 101 -1.52 7.97 18.27
CA THR A 101 -1.95 9.19 18.97
C THR A 101 -1.16 10.42 18.53
N ASP A 102 -1.77 11.59 18.58
CA ASP A 102 -1.08 12.88 18.38
C ASP A 102 -0.80 13.64 19.68
N ASP A 103 -1.55 13.35 20.74
CA ASP A 103 -1.59 14.07 22.01
C ASP A 103 -1.34 13.18 23.23
N SER A 104 -0.98 11.90 23.02
CA SER A 104 -0.79 10.84 24.03
C SER A 104 -2.04 10.36 24.77
N GLU A 105 -3.13 11.10 24.68
CA GLU A 105 -4.40 10.84 25.38
C GLU A 105 -5.38 10.09 24.48
N ASN A 106 -5.48 10.49 23.20
CA ASN A 106 -6.44 9.94 22.26
C ASN A 106 -5.77 8.95 21.30
N TRP A 107 -5.97 7.67 21.57
CA TRP A 107 -5.47 6.58 20.73
C TRP A 107 -6.53 6.16 19.71
N ARG A 108 -6.14 6.11 18.44
CA ARG A 108 -6.95 5.60 17.33
C ARG A 108 -6.36 4.30 16.79
N VAL A 109 -7.24 3.37 16.45
CA VAL A 109 -6.87 2.11 15.80
C VAL A 109 -6.33 2.42 14.40
N ILE A 110 -5.20 1.79 14.08
CA ILE A 110 -4.52 1.90 12.79
C ILE A 110 -4.10 0.52 12.28
N VAL A 111 -3.91 0.44 10.97
CA VAL A 111 -3.27 -0.70 10.31
C VAL A 111 -1.90 -0.26 9.80
N ILE A 112 -0.88 -1.03 10.18
CA ILE A 112 0.50 -0.89 9.73
C ILE A 112 0.76 -2.00 8.72
N SER A 113 1.06 -1.65 7.47
CA SER A 113 1.17 -2.63 6.39
C SER A 113 2.47 -2.51 5.61
N ARG A 114 2.99 -3.66 5.19
CA ARG A 114 4.01 -3.79 4.15
C ARG A 114 3.31 -3.88 2.79
N LEU A 115 3.93 -3.31 1.76
CA LEU A 115 3.39 -3.40 0.39
C LEU A 115 3.53 -4.78 -0.26
N LEU A 116 4.46 -5.59 0.25
CA LEU A 116 4.70 -6.96 -0.16
C LEU A 116 5.12 -7.75 1.10
N PRO A 117 4.88 -9.07 1.13
CA PRO A 117 5.51 -9.95 2.11
C PRO A 117 7.04 -9.76 2.13
N GLN A 118 7.66 -9.92 3.31
CA GLN A 118 9.09 -9.70 3.48
C GLN A 118 9.94 -10.52 2.49
N TYR A 119 9.63 -11.80 2.31
CA TYR A 119 10.40 -12.65 1.38
C TYR A 119 10.38 -12.13 -0.08
N LYS A 120 9.28 -11.49 -0.52
CA LYS A 120 9.20 -10.88 -1.86
C LYS A 120 10.07 -9.63 -1.95
N HIS A 121 10.13 -8.83 -0.88
CA HIS A 121 11.08 -7.71 -0.76
C HIS A 121 12.52 -8.19 -0.84
N ASP A 122 12.87 -9.23 -0.09
CA ASP A 122 14.24 -9.76 -0.03
C ASP A 122 14.67 -10.37 -1.39
N LEU A 123 13.76 -11.07 -2.07
CA LEU A 123 13.98 -11.56 -3.42
C LEU A 123 14.18 -10.42 -4.43
N SER A 124 13.37 -9.36 -4.34
CA SER A 124 13.52 -8.18 -5.18
C SER A 124 14.86 -7.49 -4.94
N ASP A 125 15.25 -7.29 -3.68
CA ASP A 125 16.52 -6.68 -3.31
C ASP A 125 17.70 -7.51 -3.82
N THR A 126 17.63 -8.84 -3.68
CA THR A 126 18.66 -9.76 -4.19
C THR A 126 18.81 -9.61 -5.71
N ARG A 127 17.70 -9.59 -6.47
CA ARG A 127 17.72 -9.42 -7.93
C ARG A 127 18.35 -8.08 -8.35
N ILE A 128 17.98 -6.99 -7.66
CA ILE A 128 18.57 -5.67 -7.91
C ILE A 128 20.08 -5.71 -7.68
N CYS A 129 20.52 -6.31 -6.57
CA CYS A 129 21.94 -6.44 -6.26
C CYS A 129 22.72 -7.31 -7.25
N SER A 130 22.18 -8.46 -7.62
CA SER A 130 22.82 -9.38 -8.58
C SER A 130 23.01 -8.73 -9.95
N SER A 131 22.06 -7.90 -10.40
CA SER A 131 22.19 -7.18 -11.68
C SER A 131 23.38 -6.21 -11.71
N ALA A 132 23.80 -5.69 -10.55
CA ALA A 132 24.88 -4.72 -10.44
C ALA A 132 26.28 -5.35 -10.32
N HIS A 133 26.40 -6.69 -10.18
CA HIS A 133 27.68 -7.40 -10.03
C HIS A 133 28.60 -6.83 -8.91
N ARG A 134 28.03 -6.30 -7.81
CA ARG A 134 28.77 -5.69 -6.69
C ARG A 134 28.80 -6.60 -5.46
N SER A 135 29.97 -6.71 -4.82
CA SER A 135 30.17 -7.47 -3.59
C SER A 135 29.56 -6.82 -2.34
N THR A 136 29.46 -5.49 -2.32
CA THR A 136 28.68 -4.72 -1.33
C THR A 136 27.54 -3.99 -2.04
N CYS A 137 26.31 -4.45 -1.84
CA CYS A 137 25.15 -3.90 -2.51
C CYS A 137 24.36 -2.93 -1.61
N SER A 138 24.32 -1.67 -2.03
CA SER A 138 23.31 -0.70 -1.57
C SER A 138 22.23 -0.58 -2.64
N ILE A 139 20.99 -0.94 -2.31
CA ILE A 139 19.85 -0.84 -3.23
C ILE A 139 19.69 0.59 -3.75
N GLU A 140 19.81 1.59 -2.86
CA GLU A 140 19.79 3.00 -3.26
C GLU A 140 20.88 3.31 -4.29
N SER A 141 22.12 2.85 -4.09
CA SER A 141 23.21 3.11 -5.03
C SER A 141 22.94 2.49 -6.41
N VAL A 142 22.42 1.26 -6.43
CA VAL A 142 22.09 0.58 -7.69
C VAL A 142 20.96 1.30 -8.42
N LEU A 143 19.86 1.61 -7.71
CA LEU A 143 18.73 2.31 -8.32
C LEU A 143 19.13 3.70 -8.83
N LYS A 144 19.98 4.43 -8.09
CA LYS A 144 20.51 5.72 -8.53
C LYS A 144 21.29 5.63 -9.83
N SER A 145 21.99 4.52 -10.07
CA SER A 145 22.77 4.34 -11.30
C SER A 145 21.95 3.95 -12.54
N THR A 146 20.65 3.67 -12.38
CA THR A 146 19.80 3.27 -13.51
C THR A 146 19.53 4.44 -14.47
N GLU A 147 19.50 4.17 -15.77
CA GLU A 147 19.16 5.18 -16.80
C GLU A 147 17.80 5.84 -16.52
N ARG A 148 16.81 5.03 -16.11
CA ARG A 148 15.48 5.52 -15.74
C ARG A 148 15.55 6.58 -14.64
N PHE A 149 16.31 6.34 -13.58
CA PHE A 149 16.44 7.31 -12.51
C PHE A 149 17.21 8.55 -12.94
N GLN A 150 18.24 8.42 -13.79
CA GLN A 150 18.97 9.56 -14.34
C GLN A 150 18.06 10.48 -15.18
N LYS A 151 17.19 9.92 -16.02
CA LYS A 151 16.15 10.68 -16.75
C LYS A 151 15.18 11.37 -15.78
N TRP A 152 14.77 10.68 -14.72
CA TRP A 152 13.89 11.23 -13.68
C TRP A 152 14.51 12.41 -12.92
N LEU A 153 15.81 12.33 -12.62
CA LEU A 153 16.55 13.40 -11.95
C LEU A 153 16.57 14.68 -12.78
N GLY A 154 16.82 14.55 -14.09
CA GLY A 154 16.86 15.68 -15.02
C GLY A 154 15.50 16.29 -15.36
N SER A 155 14.39 15.62 -15.02
CA SER A 155 13.05 16.11 -15.33
C SER A 155 12.46 16.98 -14.22
N ASN A 156 11.80 18.06 -14.65
CA ASN A 156 11.00 18.95 -13.81
C ASN A 156 9.53 18.53 -13.73
N LEU A 157 9.07 17.65 -14.61
CA LEU A 157 7.69 17.19 -14.69
C LEU A 157 7.64 15.66 -14.75
N LEU A 158 6.65 15.05 -14.08
CA LEU A 158 6.40 13.63 -14.25
C LEU A 158 5.61 13.43 -15.54
N THR A 159 6.26 12.88 -16.57
CA THR A 159 5.67 12.67 -17.90
C THR A 159 5.37 11.20 -18.16
N PRO A 160 4.47 10.87 -19.12
CA PRO A 160 4.14 9.50 -19.48
C PRO A 160 5.37 8.64 -19.84
N GLU A 161 6.35 9.24 -20.52
CA GLU A 161 7.61 8.57 -20.90
C GLU A 161 8.41 8.08 -19.68
N LEU A 162 8.46 8.86 -18.59
CA LEU A 162 9.23 8.50 -17.40
C LEU A 162 8.63 7.32 -16.62
N VAL A 163 7.31 7.15 -16.73
CA VAL A 163 6.57 6.07 -16.05
C VAL A 163 6.29 4.87 -16.95
N GLN A 164 6.64 4.96 -18.23
CA GLN A 164 6.41 3.88 -19.18
C GLN A 164 7.10 2.58 -18.73
N GLY A 165 6.38 1.46 -18.87
CA GLY A 165 6.86 0.13 -18.50
C GLY A 165 6.88 -0.16 -16.99
N LEU A 166 6.40 0.74 -16.14
CA LEU A 166 6.11 0.38 -14.75
C LEU A 166 4.87 -0.54 -14.70
N SER A 167 4.89 -1.53 -13.83
CA SER A 167 3.83 -2.56 -13.73
C SER A 167 2.58 -2.11 -12.98
N SER A 168 2.59 -0.92 -12.39
CA SER A 168 1.47 -0.36 -11.63
C SER A 168 0.20 -0.26 -12.49
N PRO A 169 -0.93 -0.85 -12.07
CA PRO A 169 -2.19 -0.78 -12.80
C PRO A 169 -2.69 0.64 -13.12
N MET A 170 -2.45 1.62 -12.24
CA MET A 170 -2.81 3.02 -12.48
C MET A 170 -2.00 3.67 -13.61
N LEU A 171 -0.84 3.12 -13.94
CA LEU A 171 0.08 3.65 -14.95
C LEU A 171 -0.02 2.90 -16.29
N ARG A 172 -1.04 2.07 -16.49
CA ARG A 172 -1.33 1.45 -17.80
C ARG A 172 -1.68 2.52 -18.85
N CYS A 173 -2.39 3.57 -18.44
CA CYS A 173 -2.80 4.69 -19.30
C CYS A 173 -2.47 6.02 -18.62
N PRO A 174 -1.18 6.37 -18.48
CA PRO A 174 -0.78 7.51 -17.67
C PRO A 174 -1.07 8.82 -18.41
N SER A 175 -2.15 9.50 -18.01
CA SER A 175 -2.47 10.85 -18.50
C SER A 175 -1.60 11.90 -17.81
N GLN A 176 -1.31 13.03 -18.47
CA GLN A 176 -0.53 14.08 -17.83
C GLN A 176 -1.27 14.66 -16.61
N ARG A 177 -2.60 14.72 -16.66
CA ARG A 177 -3.43 15.17 -15.52
C ARG A 177 -3.31 14.23 -14.30
N LEU A 178 -3.27 12.92 -14.53
CA LEU A 178 -3.05 11.93 -13.46
C LEU A 178 -1.66 12.08 -12.85
N LEU A 179 -0.62 12.20 -13.68
CA LEU A 179 0.76 12.36 -13.20
C LEU A 179 0.96 13.68 -12.43
N ASN A 180 0.36 14.77 -12.90
CA ASN A 180 0.32 16.05 -12.20
C ASN A 180 -0.36 15.92 -10.82
N ARG A 181 -1.44 15.13 -10.74
CA ARG A 181 -2.13 14.85 -9.48
C ARG A 181 -1.25 14.06 -8.51
N ILE A 182 -0.48 13.08 -9.00
CA ILE A 182 0.50 12.32 -8.19
C ILE A 182 1.50 13.29 -7.55
N ILE A 183 2.16 14.13 -8.33
CA ILE A 183 3.17 15.08 -7.81
C ILE A 183 2.54 16.07 -6.82
N ARG A 184 1.38 16.63 -7.16
CA ARG A 184 0.68 17.62 -6.33
C ARG A 184 0.26 17.08 -4.96
N ARG A 185 -0.04 15.79 -4.86
CA ARG A 185 -0.59 15.15 -3.66
C ARG A 185 0.39 14.25 -2.92
N TYR A 186 1.62 14.12 -3.41
CA TYR A 186 2.62 13.26 -2.79
C TYR A 186 2.98 13.77 -1.38
N ALA A 187 2.64 12.99 -0.35
CA ALA A 187 2.72 13.39 1.05
C ALA A 187 4.11 13.18 1.68
N GLU A 188 5.04 12.57 0.95
CA GLU A 188 6.41 12.30 1.43
C GLU A 188 7.39 13.44 1.12
N VAL A 189 6.87 14.62 0.72
CA VAL A 189 7.62 15.87 0.54
C VAL A 189 7.01 16.98 1.38
N ALA A 190 7.85 17.91 1.86
CA ALA A 190 7.41 18.99 2.76
C ALA A 190 6.55 20.05 2.06
N ASP A 191 6.81 20.33 0.78
CA ASP A 191 6.20 21.42 0.01
C ASP A 191 5.24 20.88 -1.07
N ALA A 192 4.32 19.99 -0.67
CA ALA A 192 3.31 19.45 -1.58
C ALA A 192 2.37 20.56 -2.11
N GLY A 193 1.93 20.43 -3.37
CA GLY A 193 0.97 21.36 -3.98
C GLY A 193 1.35 21.83 -5.39
N SER A 194 2.63 21.71 -5.76
CA SER A 194 3.11 21.96 -7.12
C SER A 194 2.91 20.74 -8.02
N ILE A 195 2.78 20.96 -9.33
CA ILE A 195 2.85 19.89 -10.35
C ILE A 195 4.29 19.62 -10.81
N GLN A 196 5.22 20.50 -10.46
CA GLN A 196 6.63 20.39 -10.82
C GLN A 196 7.42 19.69 -9.71
N MET A 197 8.39 18.87 -10.10
CA MET A 197 9.28 18.13 -9.20
C MET A 197 10.52 18.92 -8.76
N ASN A 198 10.60 20.23 -9.02
CA ASN A 198 11.79 21.05 -8.70
C ASN A 198 12.10 21.10 -7.19
N HIS A 199 11.06 20.98 -6.37
CA HIS A 199 11.18 20.97 -4.91
C HIS A 199 11.51 19.58 -4.35
N PHE A 200 11.47 18.53 -5.18
CA PHE A 200 11.82 17.18 -4.77
C PHE A 200 13.33 17.06 -4.69
N ARG A 201 13.84 16.56 -3.56
CA ARG A 201 15.24 16.12 -3.46
C ARG A 201 15.41 14.83 -4.26
N GLU A 202 16.66 14.47 -4.57
CA GLU A 202 16.96 13.18 -5.23
C GLU A 202 16.33 11.99 -4.47
N GLN A 203 16.36 12.05 -3.15
CA GLN A 203 15.79 11.02 -2.27
C GLN A 203 14.28 10.90 -2.44
N ASP A 204 13.59 12.03 -2.64
CA ASP A 204 12.13 12.06 -2.78
C ASP A 204 11.71 11.51 -4.15
N LYS A 205 12.45 11.89 -5.20
CA LYS A 205 12.31 11.32 -6.55
C LYS A 205 12.53 9.81 -6.52
N LEU A 206 13.53 9.32 -5.77
CA LEU A 206 13.83 7.90 -5.68
C LEU A 206 12.75 7.12 -4.94
N ARG A 207 12.23 7.65 -3.83
CA ARG A 207 11.12 7.03 -3.08
C ARG A 207 9.84 6.98 -3.92
N LEU A 208 9.56 8.04 -4.69
CA LEU A 208 8.40 8.05 -5.60
C LEU A 208 8.54 6.98 -6.68
N LEU A 209 9.69 6.94 -7.39
CA LEU A 209 9.95 5.91 -8.40
C LEU A 209 9.86 4.50 -7.81
N TYR A 210 10.47 4.28 -6.63
CA TYR A 210 10.42 3.00 -5.94
C TYR A 210 8.97 2.58 -5.65
N THR A 211 8.17 3.49 -5.08
CA THR A 211 6.76 3.21 -4.74
C THR A 211 5.95 2.86 -5.99
N LEU A 212 6.06 3.66 -7.06
CA LEU A 212 5.35 3.42 -8.33
C LEU A 212 5.79 2.12 -9.02
N SER A 213 7.03 1.67 -8.79
CA SER A 213 7.57 0.44 -9.37
C SER A 213 7.16 -0.81 -8.59
N ILE A 214 6.99 -0.70 -7.27
CA ILE A 214 6.77 -1.86 -6.39
C ILE A 214 5.29 -2.09 -6.13
N ASN A 215 4.59 -1.07 -5.66
CA ASN A 215 3.16 -1.16 -5.37
C ASN A 215 2.59 0.25 -5.21
N GLN A 216 1.57 0.52 -6.02
CA GLN A 216 0.94 1.81 -6.16
C GLN A 216 0.02 2.21 -5.00
N HIS A 217 -0.33 1.27 -4.12
CA HIS A 217 -1.35 1.43 -3.09
C HIS A 217 -1.18 2.74 -2.29
N PRO A 218 -0.01 3.09 -1.71
CA PRO A 218 0.17 4.35 -0.99
C PRO A 218 -0.14 5.59 -1.83
N ILE A 219 0.18 5.55 -3.13
CA ILE A 219 -0.06 6.66 -4.05
C ILE A 219 -1.56 6.82 -4.31
N ILE A 220 -2.30 5.72 -4.50
CA ILE A 220 -3.77 5.78 -4.65
C ILE A 220 -4.41 6.47 -3.43
N LEU A 221 -4.07 6.08 -2.20
CA LEU A 221 -4.66 6.72 -1.01
C LEU A 221 -4.27 8.19 -0.85
N GLN A 222 -3.12 8.61 -1.37
CA GLN A 222 -2.68 10.00 -1.33
C GLN A 222 -3.40 10.86 -2.37
N ILE A 223 -3.54 10.36 -3.61
CA ILE A 223 -4.19 11.09 -4.70
C ILE A 223 -5.71 11.00 -4.64
N PHE A 224 -6.30 9.97 -4.02
CA PHE A 224 -7.74 9.80 -3.84
C PHE A 224 -8.04 9.66 -2.35
N PRO A 225 -7.92 10.73 -1.56
CA PRO A 225 -7.91 10.59 -0.11
C PRO A 225 -9.31 10.42 0.44
N GLY A 226 -9.48 9.50 1.41
CA GLY A 226 -10.79 9.26 2.03
C GLY A 226 -11.41 10.48 2.71
N LYS A 227 -10.58 11.43 3.18
CA LYS A 227 -11.04 12.72 3.72
C LYS A 227 -11.80 13.59 2.70
N GLU A 228 -11.66 13.31 1.40
CA GLU A 228 -12.35 13.98 0.30
C GLU A 228 -13.51 13.13 -0.25
N GLY A 229 -13.98 12.13 0.51
CA GLY A 229 -15.13 11.29 0.16
C GLY A 229 -14.80 10.06 -0.69
N TRP A 230 -13.52 9.78 -0.96
CA TRP A 230 -13.13 8.56 -1.67
C TRP A 230 -13.27 7.32 -0.77
N PRO A 231 -13.59 6.13 -1.32
CA PRO A 231 -13.81 4.90 -0.57
C PRO A 231 -12.49 4.22 -0.16
N PHE A 232 -11.51 4.98 0.34
CA PHE A 232 -10.24 4.48 0.86
C PHE A 232 -10.04 4.91 2.32
N PRO A 233 -9.35 4.11 3.15
CA PRO A 233 -9.04 4.51 4.51
C PRO A 233 -8.10 5.72 4.53
N ARG A 234 -8.06 6.43 5.65
CA ARG A 234 -7.14 7.57 5.80
C ARG A 234 -5.69 7.09 5.79
N TYR A 235 -4.89 7.56 4.84
CA TYR A 235 -3.44 7.42 4.87
C TYR A 235 -2.83 8.38 5.91
N HIS A 236 -2.09 7.83 6.87
CA HIS A 236 -1.41 8.62 7.91
C HIS A 236 0.03 8.97 7.53
N GLY A 237 0.68 8.14 6.71
CA GLY A 237 2.07 8.32 6.29
C GLY A 237 2.80 7.00 6.17
N SER A 238 4.10 7.09 5.85
CA SER A 238 4.98 5.93 5.68
C SER A 238 6.26 6.08 6.48
N CYS A 239 6.80 4.92 6.87
CA CYS A 239 8.13 4.84 7.45
C CYS A 239 8.87 3.62 6.91
N GLY A 240 9.93 3.88 6.14
CA GLY A 240 10.66 2.84 5.44
C GLY A 240 9.76 2.14 4.41
N ARG A 241 9.70 0.81 4.48
CA ARG A 241 8.88 -0.05 3.62
C ARG A 241 7.52 -0.38 4.25
N MET A 242 7.12 0.39 5.26
CA MET A 242 5.80 0.31 5.87
C MET A 242 4.98 1.57 5.61
N MET A 243 3.67 1.39 5.58
CA MET A 243 2.68 2.45 5.55
C MET A 243 1.69 2.30 6.70
N VAL A 244 1.06 3.41 7.06
CA VAL A 244 0.09 3.48 8.16
C VAL A 244 -1.23 4.04 7.63
N THR A 245 -2.32 3.31 7.88
CA THR A 245 -3.69 3.69 7.51
C THR A 245 -4.62 3.61 8.73
N ALA A 246 -5.81 4.21 8.63
CA ALA A 246 -6.85 4.05 9.64
C ALA A 246 -7.27 2.58 9.78
N GLY A 247 -7.63 2.19 11.01
CA GLY A 247 -8.02 0.82 11.34
C GLY A 247 -9.32 0.39 10.68
N THR A 248 -9.33 -0.83 10.13
CA THR A 248 -10.52 -1.45 9.52
C THR A 248 -10.58 -2.94 9.87
N GLU A 249 -11.77 -3.49 9.92
CA GLU A 249 -12.00 -4.93 10.03
C GLU A 249 -12.14 -5.56 8.63
N PRO A 250 -11.51 -6.70 8.34
CA PRO A 250 -11.57 -7.30 7.02
C PRO A 250 -12.96 -7.92 6.75
N LEU A 251 -13.42 -7.85 5.49
CA LEU A 251 -14.77 -8.29 5.10
C LEU A 251 -15.09 -9.75 5.47
N ARG A 252 -14.07 -10.63 5.50
CA ARG A 252 -14.17 -12.02 5.95
C ARG A 252 -14.78 -12.21 7.34
N ARG A 253 -14.76 -11.19 8.20
CA ARG A 253 -15.39 -11.24 9.54
C ARG A 253 -16.91 -11.37 9.45
N TYR A 254 -17.51 -11.05 8.31
CA TYR A 254 -18.96 -11.05 8.09
C TYR A 254 -19.49 -12.27 7.33
N TYR A 255 -18.66 -13.29 7.03
CA TYR A 255 -19.09 -14.49 6.27
C TYR A 255 -20.17 -15.33 6.96
N GLY A 256 -20.44 -15.11 8.25
CA GLY A 256 -21.54 -15.71 9.00
C GLY A 256 -22.47 -14.68 9.64
N ALA A 257 -22.47 -13.44 9.15
CA ALA A 257 -23.31 -12.38 9.68
C ALA A 257 -24.79 -12.55 9.25
N PRO A 258 -25.75 -11.91 9.95
CA PRO A 258 -27.15 -11.91 9.56
C PRO A 258 -27.36 -11.38 8.14
N LEU A 259 -28.41 -11.87 7.46
CA LEU A 259 -28.72 -11.51 6.07
C LEU A 259 -28.84 -9.99 5.86
N GLU A 260 -29.38 -9.26 6.83
CA GLU A 260 -29.49 -7.79 6.76
C GLU A 260 -28.12 -7.11 6.67
N THR A 261 -27.16 -7.49 7.51
CA THR A 261 -25.79 -6.96 7.47
C THR A 261 -25.11 -7.30 6.15
N VAL A 262 -25.32 -8.53 5.71
CA VAL A 262 -24.74 -9.09 4.50
C VAL A 262 -25.28 -8.37 3.25
N ALA A 263 -26.59 -8.09 3.20
CA ALA A 263 -27.24 -7.32 2.15
C ALA A 263 -26.81 -5.84 2.14
N ASP A 264 -26.66 -5.22 3.32
CA ASP A 264 -26.16 -3.85 3.45
C ASP A 264 -24.73 -3.71 2.90
N LEU A 265 -23.81 -4.64 3.25
CA LEU A 265 -22.45 -4.64 2.73
C LEU A 265 -22.41 -4.83 1.20
N ALA A 266 -23.26 -5.71 0.66
CA ALA A 266 -23.38 -5.90 -0.78
C ALA A 266 -23.86 -4.62 -1.49
N TYR A 267 -24.86 -3.94 -0.91
CA TYR A 267 -25.36 -2.66 -1.42
C TYR A 267 -24.28 -1.58 -1.41
N GLN A 268 -23.51 -1.47 -0.33
CA GLN A 268 -22.38 -0.54 -0.25
C GLN A 268 -21.30 -0.84 -1.30
N LEU A 269 -20.99 -2.12 -1.55
CA LEU A 269 -20.00 -2.53 -2.56
C LEU A 269 -20.41 -2.10 -3.99
N LEU A 270 -21.70 -2.21 -4.32
CA LEU A 270 -22.24 -1.72 -5.59
C LEU A 270 -22.12 -0.20 -5.71
N HIS A 271 -22.41 0.53 -4.63
CA HIS A 271 -22.25 1.99 -4.58
C HIS A 271 -20.80 2.43 -4.76
N ILE A 272 -19.86 1.74 -4.13
CA ILE A 272 -18.43 1.97 -4.33
C ILE A 272 -18.08 1.75 -5.80
N THR A 273 -18.52 0.65 -6.39
CA THR A 273 -18.22 0.30 -7.79
C THR A 273 -18.77 1.36 -8.76
N GLU A 274 -19.99 1.85 -8.52
CA GLU A 274 -20.57 2.95 -9.30
C GLU A 274 -19.77 4.25 -9.15
N PHE A 275 -19.36 4.60 -7.91
CA PHE A 275 -18.54 5.79 -7.64
C PHE A 275 -17.16 5.73 -8.30
N LEU A 276 -16.53 4.54 -8.35
CA LEU A 276 -15.26 4.36 -9.05
C LEU A 276 -15.40 4.63 -10.55
N ARG A 277 -16.56 4.31 -11.15
CA ARG A 277 -16.86 4.60 -12.55
C ARG A 277 -17.21 6.07 -12.79
N GLU A 278 -18.09 6.62 -11.96
CA GLU A 278 -18.62 7.97 -12.08
C GLU A 278 -18.34 8.79 -10.82
N ASN A 279 -17.45 9.78 -10.96
CA ASN A 279 -17.06 10.69 -9.89
C ASN A 279 -16.77 12.09 -10.42
N GLY A 280 -16.77 13.05 -9.50
CA GLY A 280 -16.55 14.47 -9.82
C GLY A 280 -15.16 14.82 -10.36
N LEU A 281 -14.20 13.89 -10.38
CA LEU A 281 -12.87 14.12 -10.96
C LEU A 281 -12.72 13.57 -12.38
N SER A 282 -13.75 12.95 -12.94
CA SER A 282 -13.72 12.34 -14.28
C SER A 282 -12.57 11.35 -14.47
N TYR A 283 -12.23 10.59 -13.42
CA TYR A 283 -11.39 9.40 -13.54
C TYR A 283 -12.27 8.16 -13.50
N LEU A 284 -11.97 7.16 -14.34
CA LEU A 284 -12.50 5.81 -14.19
C LEU A 284 -11.49 5.00 -13.37
N LEU A 285 -11.88 4.59 -12.18
CA LEU A 285 -11.13 3.63 -11.38
C LEU A 285 -11.75 2.25 -11.62
N TYR A 286 -10.91 1.24 -11.81
CA TYR A 286 -11.39 -0.12 -12.09
C TYR A 286 -10.54 -1.16 -11.39
N TYR A 287 -11.13 -2.31 -11.09
CA TYR A 287 -10.41 -3.43 -10.49
C TYR A 287 -9.68 -4.23 -11.59
N THR A 288 -8.38 -4.47 -11.44
CA THR A 288 -7.68 -5.46 -12.27
C THR A 288 -7.75 -6.86 -11.69
N ALA A 289 -8.05 -6.96 -10.39
CA ALA A 289 -8.34 -8.18 -9.66
C ALA A 289 -9.10 -7.80 -8.38
N VAL A 290 -10.02 -8.67 -7.94
CA VAL A 290 -10.87 -8.47 -6.77
C VAL A 290 -10.68 -9.65 -5.81
N SER A 291 -10.57 -9.36 -4.52
CA SER A 291 -10.59 -10.37 -3.45
C SER A 291 -11.29 -9.80 -2.22
N ALA A 292 -11.77 -10.67 -1.33
CA ALA A 292 -12.43 -10.21 -0.10
C ALA A 292 -11.48 -9.46 0.84
N ASP A 293 -10.18 -9.75 0.80
CA ASP A 293 -9.16 -9.06 1.60
C ASP A 293 -8.89 -7.62 1.10
N MET A 294 -9.40 -7.26 -0.09
CA MET A 294 -9.35 -5.91 -0.63
C MET A 294 -10.27 -4.94 0.09
N PHE A 295 -11.27 -5.44 0.82
CA PHE A 295 -12.30 -4.64 1.46
C PHE A 295 -12.28 -4.78 2.98
N GLY A 296 -12.71 -3.72 3.65
CA GLY A 296 -12.89 -3.73 5.09
C GLY A 296 -13.90 -2.70 5.54
N THR A 297 -14.33 -2.83 6.79
CA THR A 297 -15.33 -1.96 7.40
C THR A 297 -14.71 -1.16 8.55
N PHE A 298 -15.21 0.06 8.76
CA PHE A 298 -14.98 0.76 10.02
C PHE A 298 -15.97 0.29 11.08
N GLU A 299 -15.75 0.71 12.33
CA GLU A 299 -16.65 0.42 13.47
C GLU A 299 -18.08 0.92 13.23
N ASP A 300 -18.26 1.95 12.40
CA ASP A 300 -19.57 2.48 12.01
C ASP A 300 -20.29 1.68 10.92
N GLY A 301 -19.72 0.55 10.49
CA GLY A 301 -20.31 -0.35 9.49
C GLY A 301 -20.09 0.07 8.03
N ARG A 302 -19.42 1.21 7.77
CA ARG A 302 -19.15 1.64 6.40
C ARG A 302 -18.04 0.81 5.76
N LEU A 303 -18.28 0.38 4.53
CA LEU A 303 -17.37 -0.41 3.70
C LEU A 303 -16.38 0.49 2.93
N PHE A 304 -15.12 0.07 2.85
CA PHE A 304 -14.04 0.76 2.15
C PHE A 304 -13.13 -0.24 1.42
N ILE A 305 -12.40 0.27 0.43
CA ILE A 305 -11.33 -0.43 -0.26
C ILE A 305 -10.04 -0.25 0.57
N THR A 306 -9.61 -1.31 1.24
CA THR A 306 -8.44 -1.34 2.13
C THR A 306 -7.16 -1.69 1.40
N ASP A 307 -7.22 -2.41 0.28
CA ASP A 307 -6.10 -2.63 -0.64
C ASP A 307 -6.40 -2.00 -2.00
N ALA A 308 -5.50 -1.17 -2.51
CA ALA A 308 -5.61 -0.49 -3.80
C ALA A 308 -4.48 -0.89 -4.76
N SER A 309 -3.76 -1.95 -4.45
CA SER A 309 -2.65 -2.47 -5.25
C SER A 309 -3.09 -2.91 -6.65
N THR A 310 -4.36 -3.29 -6.82
CA THR A 310 -4.97 -3.76 -8.06
C THR A 310 -5.94 -2.76 -8.71
N ILE A 311 -5.97 -1.50 -8.27
CA ILE A 311 -6.84 -0.46 -8.85
C ILE A 311 -6.19 0.18 -10.08
N GLY A 312 -6.76 -0.03 -11.26
CA GLY A 312 -6.43 0.76 -12.45
C GLY A 312 -7.07 2.15 -12.42
N VAL A 313 -6.48 3.10 -13.14
CA VAL A 313 -7.00 4.47 -13.28
C VAL A 313 -6.94 4.88 -14.74
N ILE A 314 -8.05 5.38 -15.27
CA ILE A 314 -8.16 5.96 -16.62
C ILE A 314 -8.67 7.39 -16.47
N ASP A 315 -8.05 8.31 -17.20
CA ASP A 315 -8.50 9.69 -17.27
C ASP A 315 -9.52 9.88 -18.39
N LYS A 316 -10.77 10.16 -18.03
CA LYS A 316 -11.85 10.36 -19.01
C LYS A 316 -11.77 11.70 -19.74
N GLN A 317 -11.07 12.70 -19.21
CA GLN A 317 -10.94 14.03 -19.84
C GLN A 317 -9.88 14.03 -20.94
N GLU A 318 -8.71 13.45 -20.67
CA GLU A 318 -7.61 13.40 -21.64
C GLU A 318 -7.90 12.39 -22.77
N GLY A 319 -8.75 11.38 -22.52
CA GLY A 319 -9.27 10.46 -23.55
C GLY A 319 -10.43 11.01 -24.41
N SER A 320 -10.93 12.22 -24.13
CA SER A 320 -12.10 12.79 -24.84
C SER A 320 -11.76 13.64 -26.08
N TRP A 321 -10.48 13.85 -26.38
CA TRP A 321 -10.04 14.56 -27.59
C TRP A 321 -9.92 13.63 -28.79
N MET A 322 -11.05 13.12 -29.28
CA MET A 322 -11.18 12.81 -30.71
C MET A 322 -12.18 13.82 -31.29
N PRO A 323 -11.80 14.63 -32.30
CA PRO A 323 -12.83 15.15 -33.18
C PRO A 323 -13.43 13.93 -33.87
N VAL A 324 -14.69 13.64 -33.55
CA VAL A 324 -15.52 12.78 -34.39
C VAL A 324 -15.50 13.43 -35.76
N LEU A 325 -14.68 12.89 -36.67
CA LEU A 325 -14.85 13.17 -38.08
C LEU A 325 -16.23 12.59 -38.42
N SER A 326 -17.22 13.48 -38.46
CA SER A 326 -18.55 13.16 -38.94
C SER A 326 -18.40 12.58 -40.34
N ALA A 327 -18.66 11.29 -40.48
CA ALA A 327 -18.81 10.63 -41.76
C ALA A 327 -20.11 11.15 -42.42
N SER A 328 -20.02 12.33 -43.01
CA SER A 328 -21.03 12.86 -43.92
C SER A 328 -20.43 13.96 -44.78
N ASP A 329 -19.51 13.60 -45.68
CA ASP A 329 -19.49 14.28 -46.98
C ASP A 329 -18.94 13.36 -48.06
N THR A 330 -19.85 12.79 -48.85
CA THR A 330 -19.56 11.94 -49.99
C THR A 330 -19.94 12.71 -51.24
N ARG A 331 -19.03 13.52 -51.83
CA ARG A 331 -19.15 13.96 -53.23
C ARG A 331 -17.77 14.09 -53.92
N LEU A 332 -17.56 13.15 -54.83
CA LEU A 332 -16.88 13.20 -56.15
C LEU A 332 -15.82 14.28 -56.43
N GLY A 333 -14.62 13.85 -56.87
CA GLY A 333 -13.49 14.67 -57.38
C GLY A 333 -13.68 15.22 -58.81
N PRO A 334 -12.63 15.45 -59.64
CA PRO A 334 -11.17 15.44 -59.43
C PRO A 334 -10.45 16.74 -59.90
N ASN A 335 -9.11 16.78 -59.76
CA ASN A 335 -8.13 17.78 -60.25
C ASN A 335 -7.95 19.09 -59.46
N LEU A 336 -6.85 19.17 -58.70
CA LEU A 336 -5.94 20.32 -58.71
C LEU A 336 -4.58 19.95 -58.10
N ASP A 337 -3.55 20.09 -58.93
CA ASP A 337 -2.13 20.03 -58.61
C ASP A 337 -1.74 21.20 -57.70
N VAL A 338 -1.22 20.95 -56.49
CA VAL A 338 -0.39 21.90 -55.71
C VAL A 338 0.63 21.09 -54.89
N GLY A 339 1.90 21.49 -54.99
CA GLY A 339 3.09 20.75 -54.57
C GLY A 339 3.32 20.52 -53.07
N PRO A 340 4.54 20.07 -52.67
CA PRO A 340 4.77 19.45 -51.38
C PRO A 340 4.90 20.50 -50.28
N VAL A 341 3.86 20.65 -49.46
CA VAL A 341 3.97 21.37 -48.19
C VAL A 341 4.41 20.37 -47.11
N ARG A 342 5.66 20.52 -46.68
CA ARG A 342 6.19 19.94 -45.44
C ARG A 342 5.31 20.38 -44.27
N ALA A 343 4.52 19.47 -43.72
CA ALA A 343 3.97 19.58 -42.38
C ALA A 343 4.61 18.50 -41.50
N ASN A 344 5.61 18.90 -40.72
CA ASN A 344 6.09 18.12 -39.58
C ASN A 344 5.00 18.14 -38.51
N ALA A 345 4.12 17.14 -38.53
CA ALA A 345 3.25 16.82 -37.41
C ALA A 345 3.73 15.49 -36.82
N LEU A 346 4.56 15.57 -35.79
CA LEU A 346 4.82 14.45 -34.88
C LEU A 346 3.54 14.18 -34.09
N SER A 347 2.64 13.39 -34.69
CA SER A 347 1.47 12.84 -34.02
C SER A 347 1.90 11.60 -33.22
N ASN A 348 2.39 11.80 -32.00
CA ASN A 348 2.50 10.72 -31.02
C ASN A 348 1.12 10.46 -30.40
N THR A 349 0.22 9.88 -31.19
CA THR A 349 -1.06 9.35 -30.70
C THR A 349 -0.84 7.90 -30.28
N HIS A 350 -0.43 7.68 -29.04
CA HIS A 350 -0.51 6.36 -28.42
C HIS A 350 -1.93 6.18 -27.89
N THR A 351 -2.78 5.51 -28.66
CA THR A 351 -4.06 4.99 -28.17
C THR A 351 -3.78 3.96 -27.09
N CYS A 352 -4.31 4.20 -25.89
CA CYS A 352 -4.32 3.20 -24.85
C CYS A 352 -5.58 2.35 -25.02
N ASP A 353 -5.52 1.30 -25.83
CA ASP A 353 -6.61 0.33 -25.92
C ASP A 353 -6.60 -0.55 -24.67
N VAL A 354 -7.31 -0.11 -23.64
CA VAL A 354 -7.74 -1.00 -22.55
C VAL A 354 -9.14 -1.46 -22.89
N ASN A 355 -9.26 -2.67 -23.43
CA ASN A 355 -10.53 -3.35 -23.56
C ASN A 355 -11.04 -3.70 -22.15
N VAL A 356 -11.83 -2.81 -21.57
CA VAL A 356 -12.63 -3.11 -20.37
C VAL A 356 -13.97 -3.65 -20.86
N GLU A 357 -14.02 -4.95 -21.15
CA GLU A 357 -15.26 -5.63 -21.52
C GLU A 357 -16.00 -5.98 -20.22
N LEU A 358 -17.03 -5.20 -19.89
CA LEU A 358 -17.99 -5.51 -18.83
C LEU A 358 -19.17 -6.26 -19.47
N ALA A 359 -19.03 -7.58 -19.61
CA ALA A 359 -20.14 -8.43 -19.99
C ALA A 359 -21.03 -8.66 -18.75
N VAL A 360 -22.23 -8.11 -18.77
CA VAL A 360 -23.32 -8.54 -17.88
C VAL A 360 -24.21 -9.43 -18.74
N ASP A 361 -23.99 -10.73 -18.70
CA ASP A 361 -24.87 -11.70 -19.35
C ASP A 361 -25.76 -12.38 -18.31
N VAL A 362 -27.07 -12.30 -18.52
CA VAL A 362 -28.10 -12.90 -17.67
C VAL A 362 -28.81 -13.96 -18.48
N THR A 363 -28.19 -15.14 -18.61
CA THR A 363 -28.87 -16.32 -19.16
C THR A 363 -28.68 -17.54 -18.27
N ASN A 364 -29.82 -18.11 -17.88
CA ASN A 364 -29.99 -19.33 -17.10
C ASN A 364 -29.42 -20.55 -17.82
N THR A 365 -28.35 -21.16 -17.29
CA THR A 365 -28.09 -22.61 -17.40
C THR A 365 -27.08 -23.04 -16.33
N PHE A 366 -27.48 -23.96 -15.45
CA PHE A 366 -26.62 -24.62 -14.46
C PHE A 366 -26.44 -26.07 -14.86
N GLU A 367 -25.20 -26.57 -14.89
CA GLU A 367 -24.84 -27.98 -14.59
C GLU A 367 -23.30 -28.14 -14.61
N THR A 368 -22.67 -28.06 -13.42
CA THR A 368 -21.43 -28.79 -12.97
C THR A 368 -20.85 -28.13 -11.70
N PRO A 369 -20.19 -28.88 -10.78
CA PRO A 369 -19.70 -28.33 -9.51
C PRO A 369 -18.28 -27.74 -9.67
N LEU A 370 -18.15 -26.42 -9.50
CA LEU A 370 -16.88 -25.68 -9.58
C LEU A 370 -16.21 -25.49 -8.21
N SER A 371 -14.87 -25.52 -8.23
CA SER A 371 -13.92 -25.45 -7.11
C SER A 371 -13.98 -24.13 -6.30
N LEU A 372 -13.58 -24.23 -5.02
CA LEU A 372 -13.81 -23.31 -3.88
C LEU A 372 -13.24 -21.87 -3.95
N GLU A 373 -12.63 -21.44 -5.05
CA GLU A 373 -12.08 -20.07 -5.17
C GLU A 373 -12.93 -19.12 -6.03
N GLY A 374 -13.85 -19.65 -6.85
CA GLY A 374 -14.76 -18.84 -7.69
C GLY A 374 -16.06 -18.39 -6.99
N ALA A 375 -16.32 -18.85 -5.77
CA ALA A 375 -17.62 -18.72 -5.11
C ALA A 375 -17.76 -17.49 -4.19
N VAL A 376 -16.73 -16.65 -4.06
CA VAL A 376 -16.74 -15.48 -3.17
C VAL A 376 -17.72 -14.39 -3.64
N LEU A 377 -18.23 -14.48 -4.86
CA LEU A 377 -19.25 -13.57 -5.37
C LEU A 377 -20.63 -14.20 -5.65
N LEU A 378 -20.85 -15.46 -5.28
CA LEU A 378 -22.10 -16.19 -5.57
C LEU A 378 -22.74 -16.87 -4.36
N LEU A 379 -22.26 -16.62 -3.14
CA LEU A 379 -22.78 -17.28 -1.94
C LEU A 379 -23.34 -16.29 -0.92
N MET A 380 -24.53 -15.78 -1.23
CA MET A 380 -25.51 -15.45 -0.20
C MET A 380 -26.73 -16.33 -0.43
N THR A 381 -26.88 -17.33 0.44
CA THR A 381 -28.01 -18.27 0.65
C THR A 381 -28.02 -19.62 -0.08
N HIS A 382 -28.03 -20.70 0.72
CA HIS A 382 -28.92 -21.86 0.61
C HIS A 382 -29.01 -22.44 2.03
N GLU A 383 -30.07 -22.26 2.83
CA GLU A 383 -31.42 -22.88 2.78
C GLU A 383 -32.30 -22.13 3.81
N ARG A 384 -33.57 -21.69 3.62
CA ARG A 384 -34.69 -22.06 2.74
C ARG A 384 -35.51 -20.81 2.40
N GLY A 385 -35.89 -20.64 1.13
CA GLY A 385 -37.10 -19.93 0.72
C GLY A 385 -36.93 -18.49 0.22
N MET A 386 -37.01 -18.35 -1.10
CA MET A 386 -37.18 -17.14 -1.94
C MET A 386 -35.92 -16.43 -2.48
N ALA A 387 -35.94 -16.27 -3.80
CA ALA A 387 -34.87 -15.91 -4.73
C ALA A 387 -34.62 -14.39 -4.89
N GLY A 388 -33.42 -14.02 -5.38
CA GLY A 388 -33.17 -12.72 -6.05
C GLY A 388 -31.71 -12.24 -6.14
N LEU A 389 -31.07 -12.46 -7.31
CA LEU A 389 -29.94 -11.77 -7.98
C LEU A 389 -28.78 -11.08 -7.22
N ILE A 390 -27.53 -11.46 -7.54
CA ILE A 390 -26.50 -10.71 -8.32
C ILE A 390 -25.32 -11.66 -8.58
N ALA A 391 -24.92 -11.83 -9.84
CA ALA A 391 -23.69 -12.50 -10.25
C ALA A 391 -22.75 -11.46 -10.87
N LEU A 392 -21.48 -11.37 -10.44
CA LEU A 392 -20.42 -10.85 -11.31
C LEU A 392 -19.40 -11.94 -11.64
N VAL A 393 -19.26 -12.09 -12.96
CA VAL A 393 -18.18 -12.63 -13.79
C VAL A 393 -16.89 -13.02 -13.06
N CYS A 394 -16.55 -14.30 -13.15
CA CYS A 394 -15.17 -14.77 -13.12
C CYS A 394 -15.07 -16.07 -13.94
N GLU A 395 -14.82 -15.99 -15.24
CA GLU A 395 -14.38 -17.15 -16.02
C GLU A 395 -13.36 -16.75 -17.07
N GLN A 396 -12.15 -17.33 -16.96
CA GLN A 396 -11.10 -17.22 -17.97
C GLN A 396 -11.33 -18.27 -19.05
N ALA A 397 -11.40 -17.81 -20.30
CA ALA A 397 -11.21 -18.66 -21.47
C ALA A 397 -9.77 -19.20 -21.49
N ILE A 398 -9.62 -20.53 -21.41
CA ILE A 398 -8.41 -21.25 -21.81
C ILE A 398 -8.77 -21.99 -23.11
N PRO A 399 -8.10 -21.73 -24.25
CA PRO A 399 -8.30 -22.57 -25.43
C PRO A 399 -7.61 -23.92 -25.18
N GLN A 400 -8.40 -24.99 -25.03
CA GLN A 400 -7.89 -26.35 -25.04
C GLN A 400 -7.42 -26.70 -26.46
N VAL A 401 -6.12 -26.93 -26.60
CA VAL A 401 -5.57 -27.68 -27.72
C VAL A 401 -5.70 -29.17 -27.39
N LEU A 402 -6.66 -29.84 -28.05
CA LEU A 402 -6.76 -31.30 -28.10
C LEU A 402 -5.61 -31.87 -28.94
N PRO A 403 -4.88 -32.90 -28.47
CA PRO A 403 -4.12 -33.77 -29.35
C PRO A 403 -4.95 -35.00 -29.75
N LEU A 404 -4.86 -35.34 -31.03
CA LEU A 404 -5.40 -36.56 -31.64
C LEU A 404 -4.81 -37.84 -31.00
N SER A 405 -5.71 -38.80 -30.81
CA SER A 405 -5.57 -40.26 -30.67
C SER A 405 -4.38 -40.92 -31.38
N THR A 406 -3.64 -41.88 -30.79
CA THR A 406 -3.86 -43.36 -30.74
C THR A 406 -2.51 -44.04 -30.30
N PRO A 407 -2.38 -45.37 -30.16
CA PRO A 407 -2.84 -46.26 -29.09
C PRO A 407 -1.68 -47.01 -28.36
N GLU A 408 -2.04 -47.76 -27.30
CA GLU A 408 -1.26 -48.76 -26.55
C GLU A 408 -0.39 -49.72 -27.41
N PRO A 409 0.68 -50.31 -26.83
CA PRO A 409 0.54 -51.69 -26.32
C PRO A 409 1.28 -52.02 -25.00
N LEU A 410 0.58 -52.76 -24.13
CA LEU A 410 0.96 -54.01 -23.45
C LEU A 410 2.42 -54.25 -22.99
N GLY A 411 2.58 -54.42 -21.68
CA GLY A 411 3.03 -55.71 -21.12
C GLY A 411 4.46 -55.85 -20.57
N PHE A 412 4.52 -56.52 -19.40
CA PHE A 412 5.63 -57.27 -18.78
C PHE A 412 6.57 -56.62 -17.74
N GLN A 413 6.21 -56.90 -16.47
CA GLN A 413 6.95 -57.59 -15.38
C GLN A 413 8.47 -57.39 -15.15
N HIS A 414 8.76 -57.11 -13.87
CA HIS A 414 9.83 -57.59 -12.98
C HIS A 414 11.27 -57.78 -13.53
N SER A 415 12.24 -57.12 -12.88
CA SER A 415 13.09 -57.75 -11.85
C SER A 415 14.31 -56.86 -11.51
N THR A 416 14.66 -56.91 -10.23
CA THR A 416 15.85 -56.38 -9.55
C THR A 416 17.19 -56.86 -10.13
N ALA A 417 18.19 -55.98 -10.14
CA ALA A 417 19.59 -56.35 -9.87
C ALA A 417 20.41 -55.12 -9.44
N HIS A 418 21.01 -55.22 -8.25
CA HIS A 418 22.15 -54.43 -7.80
C HIS A 418 23.37 -54.66 -8.71
N THR A 419 24.24 -53.66 -8.89
CA THR A 419 25.70 -53.76 -8.63
C THR A 419 26.33 -52.36 -8.59
N TYR A 420 27.34 -52.26 -7.73
CA TYR A 420 28.15 -51.11 -7.31
C TYR A 420 29.31 -50.74 -8.26
N THR A 421 29.96 -49.61 -7.95
CA THR A 421 31.36 -49.18 -8.26
C THR A 421 31.65 -48.66 -9.69
N HIS A 422 32.53 -47.67 -9.96
CA HIS A 422 33.56 -46.96 -9.18
C HIS A 422 33.86 -45.58 -9.80
N LYS A 423 34.50 -44.70 -9.01
CA LYS A 423 35.17 -43.42 -9.34
C LYS A 423 35.89 -43.34 -10.70
N VAL A 424 35.83 -42.16 -11.32
CA VAL A 424 37.01 -41.29 -11.56
C VAL A 424 36.63 -39.87 -11.15
#